data_AF-A0A2E8X063-F1
#
_entry.id   AF-A0A2E8X063-F1
#
_cell.length_a   1.000
_cell.length_b   1.000
_cell.length_c   1.000
_cell.angle_alpha   90.00
_cell.angle_beta   90.00
_cell.angle_gamma   90.00
#
_symmetry.space_group_name_H-M   'P 1'
#
loop_
_entity.id
_entity.type
_entity.pdbx_description
1 polymer ?
#
loop_
_entity_poly.entity_id
_entity_poly.type
_entity_poly.pdbx_seq_one_letter_code
_entity_poly.pdbx_strand_id
1 'polypeptide(L)'
;MDLGLELVGPKLRDMAARARALFEAQDTRTPLLVHCWRGGMRSGSVDWLLRTAEVPVARCHGGYKACRAVLRDAFQAPRPYVVLGGMTGTAKTDVIHALTALKERTLDLEGMARHFGSSFGNLEAHPQPSTEQFSNDLAWALRALDRDGQEGPVWVENESRSIGWVQMPEDFHKRLRSAPVLELDRTEEDRIAHLLSMYGQADEEALVQAFERIRTKLGGQHANAAVAHVREGDLAEAARIALVYYDKTYRHGLDKREQMRTVQAFGLNPADTAHACRHAHSQWNPWNLQATSN
;
A
#
# COMPACT_ATOMS: atom_id res chain seq x y z
N MET A 1 42.89 20.27 -3.42
CA MET A 1 41.65 20.71 -2.73
C MET A 1 40.71 21.33 -3.74
N ASP A 2 41.24 22.17 -4.63
CA ASP A 2 40.47 22.94 -5.63
C ASP A 2 39.66 22.07 -6.60
N LEU A 3 40.26 21.02 -7.18
CA LEU A 3 39.53 20.08 -8.04
C LEU A 3 38.35 19.39 -7.32
N GLY A 4 38.47 19.13 -6.01
CA GLY A 4 37.39 18.57 -5.22
C GLY A 4 36.21 19.53 -5.05
N LEU A 5 36.49 20.82 -4.85
CA LEU A 5 35.47 21.87 -4.75
C LEU A 5 34.82 22.13 -6.11
N GLU A 6 35.59 22.14 -7.19
CA GLU A 6 35.09 22.27 -8.57
C GLU A 6 34.12 21.15 -8.93
N LEU A 7 34.43 19.89 -8.56
CA LEU A 7 33.57 18.74 -8.84
C LEU A 7 32.30 18.70 -7.96
N VAL A 8 32.39 19.21 -6.73
CA VAL A 8 31.28 19.15 -5.77
C VAL A 8 30.32 20.33 -5.94
N GLY A 9 30.81 21.52 -6.30
CA GLY A 9 30.00 22.73 -6.47
C GLY A 9 28.72 22.52 -7.30
N PRO A 10 28.80 21.97 -8.53
CA PRO A 10 27.62 21.66 -9.34
C PRO A 10 26.63 20.72 -8.64
N LYS A 11 27.13 19.70 -7.93
CA LYS A 11 26.27 18.75 -7.20
C LYS A 11 25.54 19.40 -6.02
N LEU A 12 26.20 20.32 -5.31
CA LEU A 12 25.57 21.07 -4.22
C LEU A 12 24.47 21.99 -4.75
N ARG A 13 24.73 22.70 -5.85
CA ARG A 13 23.72 23.52 -6.52
C ARG A 13 22.51 22.68 -6.93
N ASP A 14 22.73 21.54 -7.57
CA ASP A 14 21.65 20.67 -8.02
C ASP A 14 20.88 20.03 -6.85
N MET A 15 21.54 19.81 -5.71
CA MET A 15 20.90 19.34 -4.48
C MET A 15 20.01 20.42 -3.86
N ALA A 16 20.50 21.67 -3.78
CA ALA A 16 19.72 22.79 -3.29
C ALA A 16 18.50 23.09 -4.17
N ALA A 17 18.66 23.05 -5.49
CA ALA A 17 17.55 23.21 -6.44
C ALA A 17 16.49 22.12 -6.27
N ARG A 18 16.91 20.85 -6.16
CA ARG A 18 16.00 19.73 -5.89
C ARG A 18 15.27 19.86 -4.57
N ALA A 19 15.98 20.22 -3.50
CA ALA A 19 15.37 20.44 -2.19
C ALA A 19 14.34 21.57 -2.25
N ARG A 20 14.64 22.68 -2.92
CA ARG A 20 13.70 23.79 -3.10
C ARG A 20 12.44 23.34 -3.83
N ALA A 21 12.59 22.63 -4.95
CA ALA A 21 11.45 22.09 -5.69
C ALA A 21 10.60 21.14 -4.83
N LEU A 22 11.23 20.25 -4.04
CA LEU A 22 10.52 19.37 -3.11
C LEU A 22 9.78 20.13 -2.01
N PHE A 23 10.35 21.23 -1.51
CA PHE A 23 9.71 22.07 -0.50
C PHE A 23 8.53 22.87 -1.06
N GLU A 24 8.68 23.42 -2.27
CA GLU A 24 7.66 24.21 -2.95
C GLU A 24 6.49 23.37 -3.47
N ALA A 25 6.73 22.08 -3.77
CA ALA A 25 5.70 21.14 -4.19
C ALA A 25 4.80 20.62 -3.05
N GLN A 26 5.09 20.97 -1.78
CA GLN A 26 4.24 20.56 -0.66
C GLN A 26 2.95 21.39 -0.60
N ASP A 27 1.80 20.75 -0.45
CA ASP A 27 0.52 21.43 -0.21
C ASP A 27 0.55 22.27 1.07
N THR A 28 1.18 21.73 2.13
CA THR A 28 1.43 22.42 3.39
C THR A 28 2.93 22.48 3.63
N ARG A 29 3.49 23.70 3.59
CA ARG A 29 4.94 23.91 3.74
C ARG A 29 5.45 23.48 5.11
N THR A 30 6.15 22.36 5.15
CA THR A 30 6.86 21.87 6.35
C THR A 30 8.36 21.70 6.06
N PRO A 31 9.24 21.87 7.07
CA PRO A 31 10.68 21.70 6.86
C PRO A 31 11.02 20.30 6.32
N LEU A 32 11.92 20.23 5.33
CA LEU A 32 12.37 18.95 4.79
C LEU A 32 13.17 18.18 5.83
N LEU A 33 12.85 16.89 5.98
CA LEU A 33 13.60 16.02 6.87
C LEU A 33 14.91 15.57 6.21
N VAL A 34 16.06 15.94 6.80
CA VAL A 34 17.38 15.55 6.33
C VAL A 34 18.02 14.54 7.28
N HIS A 35 18.52 13.44 6.75
CA HIS A 35 19.25 12.44 7.53
C HIS A 35 20.41 11.83 6.75
N CYS A 36 21.38 11.30 7.49
CA CYS A 36 22.29 10.27 7.01
C CYS A 36 22.22 9.09 7.98
N TRP A 37 22.88 7.97 7.69
CA TRP A 37 22.71 6.73 8.45
C TRP A 37 22.87 6.88 9.97
N ARG A 38 23.90 7.61 10.42
CA ARG A 38 24.27 7.82 11.84
C ARG A 38 24.27 9.28 12.28
N GLY A 39 23.82 10.20 11.42
CA GLY A 39 23.91 11.63 11.66
C GLY A 39 25.36 12.15 11.59
N GLY A 40 25.61 13.27 12.26
CA GLY A 40 26.90 13.95 12.26
C GLY A 40 27.14 14.80 11.01
N MET A 41 28.40 14.97 10.63
CA MET A 41 28.81 15.95 9.62
C MET A 41 28.17 15.75 8.25
N ARG A 42 27.87 14.50 7.82
CA ARG A 42 27.27 14.26 6.50
C ARG A 42 25.90 14.92 6.34
N SER A 43 24.99 14.67 7.28
CA SER A 43 23.69 15.36 7.25
C SER A 43 23.81 16.80 7.71
N GLY A 44 24.80 17.13 8.54
CA GLY A 44 25.10 18.51 8.94
C GLY A 44 25.52 19.41 7.78
N SER A 45 26.35 18.92 6.86
CA SER A 45 26.78 19.68 5.68
C SER A 45 25.63 19.92 4.71
N VAL A 46 24.72 18.96 4.54
CA VAL A 46 23.51 19.13 3.73
C VAL A 46 22.53 20.08 4.42
N ASP A 47 22.30 19.94 5.73
CA ASP A 47 21.51 20.87 6.54
C ASP A 47 22.01 22.31 6.39
N TRP A 48 23.33 22.53 6.53
CA TRP A 48 23.97 23.83 6.30
C TRP A 48 23.73 24.36 4.88
N LEU A 49 23.96 23.54 3.85
CA LEU A 49 23.76 23.93 2.44
C LEU A 49 22.32 24.36 2.20
N LEU A 50 21.36 23.55 2.63
CA LEU A 50 19.94 23.79 2.37
C LEU A 50 19.42 25.03 3.10
N ARG A 51 19.84 25.24 4.36
CA ARG A 51 19.53 26.50 5.08
C ARG A 51 20.17 27.72 4.44
N THR A 52 21.40 27.60 3.95
CA THR A 52 22.09 28.68 3.21
C THR A 52 21.34 29.01 1.92
N ALA A 53 20.76 27.99 1.28
CA ALA A 53 19.85 28.15 0.15
C ALA A 53 18.40 28.47 0.56
N GLU A 54 18.16 28.91 1.80
CA GLU A 54 16.86 29.33 2.33
C GLU A 54 15.74 28.26 2.27
N VAL A 55 16.12 26.98 2.21
CA VAL A 55 15.17 25.86 2.30
C VAL A 55 15.04 25.43 3.77
N PRO A 56 13.83 25.49 4.36
CA PRO A 56 13.62 25.02 5.73
C PRO A 56 13.89 23.52 5.83
N VAL A 57 14.70 23.12 6.82
CA VAL A 57 15.04 21.72 7.07
C VAL A 57 14.94 21.37 8.56
N ALA A 58 14.60 20.11 8.84
CA ALA A 58 14.70 19.49 10.14
C ALA A 58 15.67 18.31 10.05
N ARG A 59 16.63 18.21 10.96
CA ARG A 59 17.64 17.14 10.91
C ARG A 59 17.28 16.01 11.87
N CYS A 60 17.31 14.77 11.39
CA CYS A 60 17.19 13.61 12.25
C CYS A 60 18.45 13.48 13.13
N HIS A 61 18.34 13.83 14.41
CA HIS A 61 19.40 13.66 15.40
C HIS A 61 19.68 12.17 15.63
N GLY A 62 20.96 11.79 15.70
CA GLY A 62 21.39 10.37 15.74
C GLY A 62 21.30 9.63 14.39
N GLY A 63 20.81 10.30 13.34
CA GLY A 63 20.68 9.74 12.00
C GLY A 63 19.53 8.77 11.82
N TYR A 64 19.38 8.26 10.59
CA TYR A 64 18.27 7.38 10.21
C TYR A 64 18.14 6.16 11.13
N LYS A 65 19.24 5.60 11.63
CA LYS A 65 19.20 4.48 12.59
C LYS A 65 18.42 4.85 13.86
N ALA A 66 18.61 6.06 14.40
CA ALA A 66 17.92 6.53 15.59
C ALA A 66 16.44 6.82 15.28
N CYS A 67 16.15 7.54 14.19
CA CYS A 67 14.76 7.79 13.78
C CYS A 67 13.99 6.48 13.53
N ARG A 68 14.59 5.51 12.83
CA ARG A 68 13.97 4.20 12.58
C ARG A 68 13.68 3.42 13.86
N ALA A 69 14.50 3.57 14.91
CA ALA A 69 14.21 2.94 16.20
C ALA A 69 12.90 3.48 16.79
N VAL A 70 12.72 4.80 16.74
CA VAL A 70 11.51 5.49 17.23
C VAL A 70 10.28 5.20 16.35
N LEU A 71 10.45 5.06 15.03
CA LEU A 71 9.35 4.70 14.13
C LEU A 71 8.87 3.25 14.34
N ARG A 72 9.74 2.36 14.85
CA ARG A 72 9.38 0.97 15.13
C ARG A 72 8.26 0.84 16.16
N ASP A 73 8.24 1.72 17.14
CA ASP A 73 7.22 1.72 18.19
C ASP A 73 5.81 1.87 17.61
N ALA A 74 5.66 2.59 16.50
CA ALA A 74 4.38 2.75 15.82
C ALA A 74 3.84 1.42 15.28
N PHE A 75 4.71 0.52 14.81
CA PHE A 75 4.30 -0.81 14.33
C PHE A 75 3.85 -1.73 15.47
N GLN A 76 4.37 -1.49 16.67
CA GLN A 76 4.09 -2.29 17.85
C GLN A 76 2.92 -1.74 18.67
N ALA A 77 2.49 -0.50 18.48
CA ALA A 77 1.35 0.04 19.20
C ALA A 77 0.06 -0.75 18.88
N PRO A 78 -0.74 -1.15 19.89
CA PRO A 78 -2.00 -1.83 19.66
C PRO A 78 -3.00 -0.85 19.02
N ARG A 79 -3.71 -1.32 17.99
CA ARG A 79 -4.81 -0.60 17.35
C ARG A 79 -5.91 -1.61 17.01
N PRO A 80 -7.19 -1.20 16.99
CA PRO A 80 -8.30 -2.06 16.63
C PRO A 80 -8.35 -2.26 15.10
N TYR A 81 -7.35 -2.96 14.55
CA TYR A 81 -7.29 -3.20 13.10
C TYR A 81 -8.45 -4.08 12.66
N VAL A 82 -9.04 -3.75 11.51
CA VAL A 82 -10.01 -4.58 10.81
C VAL A 82 -9.50 -4.78 9.40
N VAL A 83 -9.18 -6.02 9.07
CA VAL A 83 -8.59 -6.37 7.78
C VAL A 83 -9.73 -6.61 6.78
N LEU A 84 -9.73 -5.90 5.66
CA LEU A 84 -10.57 -6.22 4.52
C LEU A 84 -9.92 -7.35 3.72
N GLY A 85 -10.49 -8.53 3.86
CA GLY A 85 -10.18 -9.70 3.06
C GLY A 85 -11.01 -9.73 1.78
N GLY A 86 -10.62 -10.60 0.87
CA GLY A 86 -11.30 -10.81 -0.40
C GLY A 86 -10.34 -11.38 -1.42
N MET A 87 -10.85 -12.29 -2.26
CA MET A 87 -10.13 -12.84 -3.40
C MET A 87 -9.66 -11.75 -4.37
N THR A 88 -8.84 -12.12 -5.36
CA THR A 88 -8.38 -11.14 -6.37
C THR A 88 -9.57 -10.61 -7.18
N GLY A 89 -9.60 -9.30 -7.44
CA GLY A 89 -10.69 -8.65 -8.17
C GLY A 89 -11.86 -8.19 -7.28
N THR A 90 -11.78 -8.28 -5.94
CA THR A 90 -12.88 -7.86 -5.06
C THR A 90 -12.94 -6.36 -4.73
N ALA A 91 -12.13 -5.53 -5.39
CA ALA A 91 -12.09 -4.07 -5.22
C ALA A 91 -11.78 -3.59 -3.79
N LYS A 92 -10.91 -4.30 -3.05
CA LYS A 92 -10.55 -3.96 -1.65
C LYS A 92 -10.07 -2.52 -1.50
N THR A 93 -9.18 -2.09 -2.40
CA THR A 93 -8.55 -0.76 -2.40
C THR A 93 -9.60 0.33 -2.64
N ASP A 94 -10.52 0.12 -3.58
CA ASP A 94 -11.64 1.04 -3.81
C ASP A 94 -12.57 1.12 -2.57
N VAL A 95 -12.78 0.01 -1.87
CA VAL A 95 -13.56 -0.03 -0.62
C VAL A 95 -12.82 0.70 0.50
N ILE A 96 -11.50 0.59 0.59
CA ILE A 96 -10.67 1.37 1.52
C ILE A 96 -10.84 2.87 1.24
N HIS A 97 -10.76 3.30 -0.02
CA HIS A 97 -10.98 4.71 -0.38
C HIS A 97 -12.40 5.19 -0.08
N ALA A 98 -13.40 4.34 -0.31
CA ALA A 98 -14.78 4.64 0.07
C ALA A 98 -14.95 4.78 1.60
N LEU A 99 -14.30 3.93 2.40
CA LEU A 99 -14.26 4.08 3.86
C LEU A 99 -13.57 5.39 4.28
N THR A 100 -12.47 5.78 3.62
CA THR A 100 -11.81 7.07 3.85
C THR A 100 -12.76 8.24 3.56
N ALA A 101 -13.56 8.16 2.47
CA ALA A 101 -14.56 9.16 2.13
C ALA A 101 -15.65 9.28 3.20
N LEU A 102 -16.00 8.16 3.85
CA LEU A 102 -16.88 8.10 5.02
C LEU A 102 -16.22 8.53 6.34
N LYS A 103 -14.99 9.10 6.28
CA LYS A 103 -14.20 9.55 7.44
C LYS A 103 -13.84 8.44 8.43
N GLU A 104 -13.82 7.19 7.97
CA GLU A 104 -13.26 6.09 8.74
C GLU A 104 -11.73 6.16 8.77
N ARG A 105 -11.12 5.53 9.77
CA ARG A 105 -9.67 5.45 9.92
C ARG A 105 -9.14 4.35 9.01
N THR A 106 -8.39 4.70 7.98
CA THR A 106 -7.97 3.75 6.93
C THR A 106 -6.46 3.75 6.71
N LEU A 107 -5.91 2.61 6.30
CA LEU A 107 -4.55 2.46 5.77
C LEU A 107 -4.63 1.81 4.39
N ASP A 108 -4.20 2.55 3.37
CA ASP A 108 -4.07 2.09 1.99
C ASP A 108 -2.62 1.61 1.75
N LEU A 109 -2.38 0.31 1.97
CA LEU A 109 -1.06 -0.29 1.86
C LEU A 109 -0.63 -0.43 0.39
N GLU A 110 -1.57 -0.76 -0.51
CA GLU A 110 -1.28 -0.87 -1.94
C GLU A 110 -0.91 0.48 -2.54
N GLY A 111 -1.61 1.56 -2.18
CA GLY A 111 -1.31 2.93 -2.58
C GLY A 111 0.02 3.43 -2.03
N MET A 112 0.34 3.14 -0.76
CA MET A 112 1.67 3.42 -0.19
C MET A 112 2.78 2.66 -0.92
N ALA A 113 2.53 1.40 -1.32
CA ALA A 113 3.47 0.60 -2.08
C ALA A 113 3.48 0.93 -3.59
N ARG A 114 2.48 1.68 -4.08
CA ARG A 114 2.21 1.91 -5.51
C ARG A 114 2.12 0.60 -6.30
N HIS A 115 1.39 -0.37 -5.74
CA HIS A 115 1.29 -1.71 -6.31
C HIS A 115 0.04 -2.48 -5.82
N PHE A 116 -0.77 -3.00 -6.74
CA PHE A 116 -2.02 -3.73 -6.44
C PHE A 116 -1.83 -5.21 -6.04
N GLY A 117 -0.86 -5.50 -5.16
CA GLY A 117 -0.71 -6.81 -4.50
C GLY A 117 -0.50 -8.07 -5.37
N SER A 118 -0.50 -7.98 -6.70
CA SER A 118 -0.59 -9.11 -7.63
C SER A 118 0.51 -9.11 -8.70
N SER A 119 0.63 -10.18 -9.49
CA SER A 119 1.56 -10.18 -10.64
C SER A 119 1.11 -9.23 -11.77
N PHE A 120 -0.08 -8.66 -11.68
CA PHE A 120 -0.57 -7.59 -12.56
C PHE A 120 -0.49 -6.22 -11.87
N GLY A 121 -0.10 -6.16 -10.60
CA GLY A 121 -0.31 -4.98 -9.76
C GLY A 121 0.55 -3.75 -10.07
N ASN A 122 1.38 -3.80 -11.11
CA ASN A 122 2.13 -2.64 -11.61
C ASN A 122 2.49 -2.80 -13.09
N LEU A 123 1.49 -2.95 -13.96
CA LEU A 123 1.71 -3.05 -15.42
C LEU A 123 2.31 -1.77 -16.00
N GLU A 124 1.93 -0.61 -15.47
CA GLU A 124 2.43 0.70 -15.91
C GLU A 124 3.86 1.01 -15.39
N ALA A 125 4.47 0.06 -14.67
CA ALA A 125 5.84 0.16 -14.14
C ALA A 125 6.10 1.41 -13.30
N HIS A 126 5.11 1.85 -12.52
CA HIS A 126 5.27 2.94 -11.55
C HIS A 126 6.43 2.63 -10.58
N PRO A 127 7.27 3.62 -10.24
CA PRO A 127 8.34 3.41 -9.29
C PRO A 127 7.76 3.22 -7.87
N GLN A 128 7.80 1.99 -7.35
CA GLN A 128 7.47 1.72 -5.95
C GLN A 128 8.58 2.29 -5.05
N PRO A 129 8.26 2.66 -3.80
CA PRO A 129 9.26 3.04 -2.82
C PRO A 129 10.25 1.90 -2.52
N SER A 130 11.37 2.25 -1.88
CA SER A 130 12.18 1.23 -1.21
C SER A 130 11.43 0.68 0.00
N THR A 131 11.84 -0.49 0.49
CA THR A 131 11.31 -1.05 1.74
C THR A 131 11.50 -0.09 2.93
N GLU A 132 12.63 0.64 2.99
CA GLU A 132 12.83 1.66 4.02
C GLU A 132 11.85 2.82 3.90
N GLN A 133 11.64 3.33 2.67
CA GLN A 133 10.75 4.46 2.46
C GLN A 133 9.30 4.10 2.79
N PHE A 134 8.82 2.95 2.32
CA PHE A 134 7.51 2.42 2.69
C PHE A 134 7.35 2.29 4.22
N SER A 135 8.37 1.78 4.91
CA SER A 135 8.34 1.67 6.37
C SER A 135 8.21 3.04 7.04
N ASN A 136 8.88 4.06 6.51
CA ASN A 136 8.79 5.42 7.05
C ASN A 136 7.38 5.98 6.85
N ASP A 137 6.84 5.87 5.64
CA ASP A 137 5.53 6.39 5.28
C ASP A 137 4.43 5.71 6.11
N LEU A 138 4.49 4.38 6.23
CA LEU A 138 3.58 3.61 7.09
C LEU A 138 3.67 4.04 8.56
N ALA A 139 4.88 4.22 9.11
CA ALA A 139 5.03 4.67 10.49
C ALA A 139 4.44 6.07 10.72
N TRP A 140 4.58 6.97 9.75
CA TRP A 140 3.98 8.30 9.83
C TRP A 140 2.46 8.28 9.70
N ALA A 141 1.91 7.46 8.80
CA ALA A 141 0.48 7.23 8.68
C ALA A 141 -0.11 6.68 9.99
N LEU A 142 0.53 5.66 10.57
CA LEU A 142 0.14 5.08 11.86
C LEU A 142 0.19 6.09 13.01
N ARG A 143 1.16 7.01 13.01
CA ARG A 143 1.25 8.08 14.00
C ARG A 143 0.23 9.19 13.77
N ALA A 144 -0.16 9.46 12.52
CA ALA A 144 -1.23 10.40 12.23
C ALA A 144 -2.55 9.88 12.81
N LEU A 145 -2.87 8.61 12.55
CA LEU A 145 -4.04 7.93 13.11
C LEU A 145 -4.10 7.99 14.65
N ASP A 146 -2.96 8.03 15.35
CA ASP A 146 -2.90 8.13 16.80
C ASP A 146 -3.15 9.57 17.30
N ARG A 147 -2.76 10.58 16.53
CA ARG A 147 -2.88 12.00 16.93
C ARG A 147 -4.26 12.58 16.66
N ASP A 148 -4.99 12.03 15.70
CA ASP A 148 -6.28 12.57 15.28
C ASP A 148 -7.37 12.45 16.36
N GLY A 149 -7.10 11.71 17.46
CA GLY A 149 -8.00 11.57 18.61
C GLY A 149 -9.30 10.80 18.33
N GLN A 150 -9.53 10.45 17.07
CA GLN A 150 -10.66 9.65 16.62
C GLN A 150 -10.52 8.20 17.12
N GLU A 151 -11.51 7.75 17.87
CA GLU A 151 -11.68 6.36 18.24
C GLU A 151 -12.43 5.59 17.14
N GLY A 152 -12.17 4.29 17.02
CA GLY A 152 -12.79 3.44 16.01
C GLY A 152 -11.82 2.45 15.37
N PRO A 153 -12.35 1.52 14.56
CA PRO A 153 -11.53 0.53 13.86
C PRO A 153 -10.56 1.20 12.89
N VAL A 154 -9.41 0.55 12.66
CA VAL A 154 -8.47 0.95 11.59
C VAL A 154 -8.59 -0.06 10.45
N TRP A 155 -9.20 0.35 9.36
CA TRP A 155 -9.42 -0.47 8.18
C TRP A 155 -8.17 -0.57 7.33
N VAL A 156 -7.85 -1.77 6.84
CA VAL A 156 -6.61 -2.04 6.09
C VAL A 156 -6.79 -3.22 5.14
N GLU A 157 -6.13 -3.22 3.97
CA GLU A 157 -6.21 -4.37 3.06
C GLU A 157 -5.53 -5.62 3.63
N ASN A 158 -6.02 -6.80 3.24
CA ASN A 158 -5.40 -8.09 3.52
C ASN A 158 -4.21 -8.37 2.59
N GLU A 159 -3.11 -7.66 2.79
CA GLU A 159 -1.89 -7.88 2.01
C GLU A 159 -0.97 -8.95 2.61
N SER A 160 -0.19 -9.57 1.72
CA SER A 160 0.91 -10.42 2.16
C SER A 160 2.03 -9.57 2.81
N ARG A 161 3.02 -10.21 3.44
CA ARG A 161 4.21 -9.47 3.93
C ARG A 161 4.94 -8.72 2.80
N SER A 162 4.83 -9.19 1.56
CA SER A 162 5.41 -8.56 0.38
C SER A 162 4.31 -7.90 -0.45
N ILE A 163 4.49 -6.63 -0.79
CA ILE A 163 3.65 -5.92 -1.76
C ILE A 163 4.58 -5.51 -2.90
N GLY A 164 4.52 -6.22 -4.03
CA GLY A 164 5.58 -6.11 -5.04
C GLY A 164 6.94 -6.47 -4.44
N TRP A 165 7.91 -5.56 -4.51
CA TRP A 165 9.23 -5.74 -3.89
C TRP A 165 9.35 -5.15 -2.48
N VAL A 166 8.35 -4.37 -2.05
CA VAL A 166 8.32 -3.77 -0.72
C VAL A 166 8.05 -4.85 0.32
N GLN A 167 8.87 -4.89 1.38
CA GLN A 167 8.66 -5.77 2.53
C GLN A 167 8.02 -5.00 3.68
N MET A 168 6.83 -5.42 4.07
CA MET A 168 6.12 -4.86 5.23
C MET A 168 6.90 -5.13 6.53
N PRO A 169 6.94 -4.16 7.47
CA PRO A 169 7.51 -4.39 8.79
C PRO A 169 6.88 -5.60 9.49
N GLU A 170 7.73 -6.50 10.01
CA GLU A 170 7.29 -7.78 10.54
C GLU A 170 6.33 -7.65 11.73
N ASP A 171 6.62 -6.72 12.65
CA ASP A 171 5.79 -6.49 13.84
C ASP A 171 4.38 -6.02 13.44
N PHE A 172 4.28 -5.15 12.43
CA PHE A 172 3.00 -4.70 11.89
C PHE A 172 2.25 -5.84 11.18
N HIS A 173 2.93 -6.59 10.31
CA HIS A 173 2.33 -7.73 9.61
C HIS A 173 1.80 -8.79 10.60
N LYS A 174 2.51 -9.07 11.69
CA LYS A 174 2.04 -9.99 12.74
C LYS A 174 0.72 -9.50 13.37
N ARG A 175 0.60 -8.19 13.63
CA ARG A 175 -0.66 -7.60 14.13
C ARG A 175 -1.79 -7.73 13.12
N LEU A 176 -1.51 -7.49 11.84
CA LEU A 176 -2.52 -7.69 10.79
C LEU A 176 -2.95 -9.15 10.68
N ARG A 177 -2.04 -10.11 10.85
CA ARG A 177 -2.35 -11.55 10.82
C ARG A 177 -3.27 -12.01 11.95
N SER A 178 -3.18 -11.39 13.12
CA SER A 178 -4.06 -11.67 14.26
C SER A 178 -5.34 -10.83 14.27
N ALA A 179 -5.44 -9.81 13.42
CA ALA A 179 -6.59 -8.92 13.40
C ALA A 179 -7.84 -9.62 12.82
N PRO A 180 -9.06 -9.24 13.29
CA PRO A 180 -10.32 -9.64 12.71
C PRO A 180 -10.40 -9.31 11.22
N VAL A 181 -10.95 -10.23 10.43
CA VAL A 181 -11.10 -10.09 8.98
C VAL A 181 -12.58 -9.95 8.59
N LEU A 182 -12.89 -8.94 7.78
CA LEU A 182 -14.13 -8.92 7.00
C LEU A 182 -13.80 -9.37 5.58
N GLU A 183 -14.26 -10.55 5.21
CA GLU A 183 -14.01 -11.16 3.90
C GLU A 183 -15.09 -10.71 2.91
N LEU A 184 -14.70 -9.93 1.90
CA LEU A 184 -15.60 -9.51 0.84
C LEU A 184 -15.92 -10.69 -0.08
N ASP A 185 -17.20 -11.03 -0.16
CA ASP A 185 -17.72 -12.05 -1.06
C ASP A 185 -18.35 -11.37 -2.28
N ARG A 186 -17.78 -11.64 -3.45
CA ARG A 186 -18.24 -11.12 -4.74
C ARG A 186 -18.35 -12.26 -5.75
N THR A 187 -19.29 -12.14 -6.68
CA THR A 187 -19.43 -13.10 -7.77
C THR A 187 -18.19 -13.08 -8.68
N GLU A 188 -17.98 -14.15 -9.44
CA GLU A 188 -16.88 -14.19 -10.41
C GLU A 188 -17.04 -13.08 -11.46
N GLU A 189 -18.27 -12.82 -11.89
CA GLU A 189 -18.64 -11.77 -12.83
C GLU A 189 -18.29 -10.37 -12.30
N ASP A 190 -18.63 -10.06 -11.05
CA ASP A 190 -18.27 -8.79 -10.40
C ASP A 190 -16.75 -8.59 -10.40
N ARG A 191 -16.01 -9.67 -10.14
CA ARG A 191 -14.55 -9.64 -10.04
C ARG A 191 -13.89 -9.47 -11.41
N ILE A 192 -14.40 -10.16 -12.43
CA ILE A 192 -13.95 -9.98 -13.82
C ILE A 192 -14.21 -8.54 -14.28
N ALA A 193 -15.40 -8.01 -14.04
CA ALA A 193 -15.75 -6.64 -14.42
C ALA A 193 -14.79 -5.61 -13.80
N HIS A 194 -14.44 -5.78 -12.52
CA HIS A 194 -13.48 -4.91 -11.84
C HIS A 194 -12.03 -5.10 -12.35
N LEU A 195 -11.60 -6.33 -12.64
CA LEU A 195 -10.29 -6.55 -13.26
C LEU A 195 -10.19 -5.89 -14.64
N LEU A 196 -11.27 -5.95 -15.43
CA LEU A 196 -11.34 -5.26 -16.71
C LEU A 196 -11.34 -3.73 -16.55
N SER A 197 -11.96 -3.18 -15.50
CA SER A 197 -11.87 -1.73 -15.27
C SER A 197 -10.46 -1.28 -14.89
N MET A 198 -9.67 -2.12 -14.21
CA MET A 198 -8.28 -1.82 -13.85
C MET A 198 -7.29 -2.02 -14.99
N TYR A 199 -7.43 -3.13 -15.73
CA TYR A 199 -6.41 -3.58 -16.68
C TYR A 199 -6.87 -3.56 -18.14
N GLY A 200 -8.12 -3.22 -18.42
CA GLY A 200 -8.71 -3.30 -19.77
C GLY A 200 -8.10 -2.31 -20.78
N GLN A 201 -7.35 -1.31 -20.31
CA GLN A 201 -6.60 -0.36 -21.14
C GLN A 201 -5.09 -0.57 -21.04
N ALA A 202 -4.64 -1.62 -20.34
CA ALA A 202 -3.22 -1.91 -20.22
C ALA A 202 -2.64 -2.38 -21.56
N ASP A 203 -1.35 -2.13 -21.74
CA ASP A 203 -0.60 -2.61 -22.90
C ASP A 203 -0.68 -4.15 -23.01
N GLU A 204 -0.95 -4.63 -24.22
CA GLU A 204 -1.12 -6.06 -24.50
C GLU A 204 0.12 -6.86 -24.09
N GLU A 205 1.31 -6.38 -24.44
CA GLU A 205 2.55 -7.08 -24.14
C GLU A 205 2.82 -7.08 -22.62
N ALA A 206 2.50 -5.99 -21.92
CA ALA A 206 2.56 -5.96 -20.46
C ALA A 206 1.65 -7.03 -19.81
N LEU A 207 0.45 -7.24 -20.34
CA LEU A 207 -0.46 -8.31 -19.88
C LEU A 207 0.11 -9.70 -20.17
N VAL A 208 0.65 -9.93 -21.37
CA VAL A 208 1.31 -11.20 -21.73
C VAL A 208 2.47 -11.49 -20.79
N GLN A 209 3.35 -10.52 -20.53
CA GLN A 209 4.46 -10.68 -19.60
C GLN A 209 3.99 -10.95 -18.16
N ALA A 210 2.85 -10.39 -17.74
CA ALA A 210 2.27 -10.68 -16.43
C ALA A 210 1.80 -12.14 -16.32
N PHE A 211 1.19 -12.71 -17.37
CA PHE A 211 0.86 -14.13 -17.42
C PHE A 211 2.11 -15.02 -17.44
N GLU A 212 3.15 -14.63 -18.17
CA GLU A 212 4.41 -15.37 -18.22
C GLU A 212 5.09 -15.45 -16.84
N ARG A 213 5.04 -14.38 -16.03
CA ARG A 213 5.55 -14.40 -14.64
C ARG A 213 4.88 -15.45 -13.75
N ILE A 214 3.63 -15.80 -14.02
CA ILE A 214 2.87 -16.80 -13.26
C ILE A 214 2.73 -18.15 -13.97
N ARG A 215 3.31 -18.32 -15.18
CA ARG A 215 3.15 -19.52 -16.02
C ARG A 215 3.41 -20.83 -15.27
N THR A 216 4.46 -20.88 -14.47
CA THR A 216 4.83 -22.10 -13.71
C THR A 216 3.77 -22.51 -12.70
N LYS A 217 3.09 -21.54 -12.08
CA LYS A 217 2.05 -21.78 -11.09
C LYS A 217 0.65 -21.95 -11.70
N LEU A 218 0.38 -21.23 -12.79
CA LEU A 218 -0.86 -21.30 -13.56
C LEU A 218 -0.94 -22.60 -14.38
N GLY A 219 0.21 -23.14 -14.79
CA GLY A 219 0.33 -24.29 -15.69
C GLY A 219 0.43 -23.86 -17.14
N GLY A 220 1.28 -24.55 -17.92
CA GLY A 220 1.61 -24.13 -19.29
C GLY A 220 0.40 -24.03 -20.23
N GLN A 221 -0.57 -24.94 -20.12
CA GLN A 221 -1.79 -24.93 -20.93
C GLN A 221 -2.66 -23.70 -20.63
N HIS A 222 -2.95 -23.44 -19.36
CA HIS A 222 -3.73 -22.27 -18.94
C HIS A 222 -3.02 -20.95 -19.27
N ALA A 223 -1.69 -20.89 -19.09
CA ALA A 223 -0.92 -19.72 -19.47
C ALA A 223 -0.98 -19.44 -20.97
N ASN A 224 -0.85 -20.47 -21.81
CA ASN A 224 -0.95 -20.31 -23.26
C ASN A 224 -2.35 -19.88 -23.70
N ALA A 225 -3.40 -20.43 -23.09
CA ALA A 225 -4.78 -20.03 -23.34
C ALA A 225 -5.02 -18.57 -22.94
N ALA A 226 -4.58 -18.15 -21.75
CA ALA A 226 -4.71 -16.77 -21.30
C ALA A 226 -3.98 -15.79 -22.22
N VAL A 227 -2.76 -16.12 -22.66
CA VAL A 227 -2.01 -15.30 -23.63
C VAL A 227 -2.72 -15.22 -24.97
N ALA A 228 -3.35 -16.29 -25.44
CA ALA A 228 -4.15 -16.27 -26.68
C ALA A 228 -5.35 -15.32 -26.54
N HIS A 229 -6.11 -15.43 -25.44
CA HIS A 229 -7.23 -14.54 -25.16
C HIS A 229 -6.81 -13.06 -25.08
N VAL A 230 -5.67 -12.76 -24.45
CA VAL A 230 -5.11 -11.39 -24.44
C VAL A 230 -4.88 -10.86 -25.86
N ARG A 231 -4.23 -11.66 -26.72
CA ARG A 231 -3.93 -11.29 -28.13
C ARG A 231 -5.16 -11.18 -29.02
N GLU A 232 -6.21 -11.91 -28.68
CA GLU A 232 -7.51 -11.85 -29.37
C GLU A 232 -8.40 -10.73 -28.84
N GLY A 233 -7.98 -10.02 -27.77
CA GLY A 233 -8.75 -8.96 -27.12
C GLY A 233 -9.85 -9.45 -26.17
N ASP A 234 -9.95 -10.76 -25.93
CA ASP A 234 -10.89 -11.35 -24.97
C ASP A 234 -10.32 -11.33 -23.55
N LEU A 235 -10.18 -10.12 -23.01
CA LEU A 235 -9.61 -9.92 -21.68
C LEU A 235 -10.46 -10.53 -20.56
N ALA A 236 -11.76 -10.75 -20.79
CA ALA A 236 -12.66 -11.34 -19.82
C ALA A 236 -12.28 -12.79 -19.54
N GLU A 237 -12.03 -13.58 -20.59
CA GLU A 237 -11.65 -14.97 -20.44
C GLU A 237 -10.20 -15.12 -19.95
N ALA A 238 -9.29 -14.24 -20.39
CA ALA A 238 -7.95 -14.16 -19.80
C ALA A 238 -8.01 -13.91 -18.27
N ALA A 239 -8.86 -12.99 -17.82
CA ALA A 239 -9.06 -12.71 -16.40
C ALA A 239 -9.65 -13.93 -15.66
N ARG A 240 -10.65 -14.61 -16.25
CA ARG A 240 -11.23 -15.84 -15.68
C ARG A 240 -10.17 -16.91 -15.41
N ILE A 241 -9.27 -17.13 -16.38
CA ILE A 241 -8.14 -18.06 -16.21
C ILE A 241 -7.21 -17.61 -15.08
N ALA A 242 -6.89 -16.31 -14.99
CA ALA A 242 -6.06 -15.77 -13.92
C ALA A 242 -6.66 -16.01 -12.53
N LEU A 243 -7.98 -15.83 -12.39
CA LEU A 243 -8.68 -16.00 -11.11
C LEU A 243 -8.56 -17.41 -10.53
N VAL A 244 -8.57 -18.44 -11.38
CA VAL A 244 -8.36 -19.84 -10.94
C VAL A 244 -7.06 -20.00 -10.14
N TYR A 245 -5.97 -19.37 -10.61
CA TYR A 245 -4.68 -19.40 -9.92
C TYR A 245 -4.69 -18.60 -8.61
N TYR A 246 -5.23 -17.39 -8.63
CA TYR A 246 -5.25 -16.52 -7.46
C TYR A 246 -6.13 -17.09 -6.34
N ASP A 247 -7.28 -17.67 -6.67
CA ASP A 247 -8.21 -18.23 -5.69
C ASP A 247 -7.65 -19.46 -5.00
N LYS A 248 -6.96 -20.32 -5.75
CA LYS A 248 -6.24 -21.47 -5.18
C LYS A 248 -5.19 -21.02 -4.17
N THR A 249 -4.44 -19.96 -4.50
CA THR A 249 -3.38 -19.43 -3.63
C THR A 249 -3.95 -18.75 -2.38
N TYR A 250 -5.06 -18.03 -2.54
CA TYR A 250 -5.71 -17.27 -1.48
C TYR A 250 -6.32 -18.17 -0.40
N ARG A 251 -7.02 -19.25 -0.80
CA ARG A 251 -7.66 -20.19 0.15
C ARG A 251 -6.67 -20.78 1.16
N HIS A 252 -5.44 -21.07 0.76
CA HIS A 252 -4.41 -21.59 1.67
C HIS A 252 -4.00 -20.59 2.77
N GLY A 253 -4.19 -19.29 2.55
CA GLY A 253 -3.91 -18.24 3.52
C GLY A 253 -5.04 -18.00 4.53
N LEU A 254 -6.28 -18.26 4.12
CA LEU A 254 -7.51 -18.05 4.90
C LEU A 254 -7.66 -19.05 6.06
N ASP A 255 -7.28 -20.32 5.86
CA ASP A 255 -7.43 -21.40 6.85
C ASP A 255 -6.70 -21.13 8.18
N LYS A 256 -5.88 -20.09 8.24
CA LYS A 256 -5.07 -19.69 9.40
C LYS A 256 -5.64 -18.47 10.14
N ARG A 257 -6.85 -18.01 9.82
CA ARG A 257 -7.51 -16.86 10.44
C ARG A 257 -8.58 -17.35 11.44
N GLU A 258 -8.44 -16.97 12.70
CA GLU A 258 -9.38 -17.39 13.77
C GLU A 258 -10.65 -16.54 13.81
N GLN A 259 -10.56 -15.27 13.41
CA GLN A 259 -11.65 -14.30 13.48
C GLN A 259 -11.95 -13.76 12.09
N MET A 260 -13.00 -14.27 11.47
CA MET A 260 -13.42 -13.87 10.13
C MET A 260 -14.95 -13.82 10.04
N ARG A 261 -15.47 -12.80 9.36
CA ARG A 261 -16.88 -12.73 8.93
C ARG A 261 -16.96 -12.36 7.46
N THR A 262 -17.90 -12.97 6.76
CA THR A 262 -18.16 -12.67 5.36
C THR A 262 -19.07 -11.45 5.23
N VAL A 263 -18.75 -10.56 4.30
CA VAL A 263 -19.61 -9.46 3.86
C VAL A 263 -20.04 -9.73 2.43
N GLN A 264 -21.34 -9.96 2.24
CA GLN A 264 -21.94 -10.22 0.94
C GLN A 264 -21.97 -8.90 0.14
N ALA A 265 -21.17 -8.81 -0.92
CA ALA A 265 -20.95 -7.60 -1.71
C ALA A 265 -21.35 -7.75 -3.19
N PHE A 266 -22.28 -8.69 -3.48
CA PHE A 266 -22.75 -8.98 -4.83
C PHE A 266 -23.40 -7.76 -5.48
N GLY A 267 -22.88 -7.37 -6.66
CA GLY A 267 -23.37 -6.21 -7.41
C GLY A 267 -23.23 -4.86 -6.70
N LEU A 268 -22.58 -4.80 -5.52
CA LEU A 268 -22.41 -3.54 -4.79
C LEU A 268 -21.23 -2.75 -5.37
N ASN A 269 -21.43 -1.44 -5.55
CA ASN A 269 -20.32 -0.54 -5.81
C ASN A 269 -19.44 -0.39 -4.55
N PRO A 270 -18.25 0.22 -4.64
CA PRO A 270 -17.35 0.38 -3.49
C PRO A 270 -17.95 1.14 -2.30
N ALA A 271 -18.79 2.15 -2.55
CA ALA A 271 -19.43 2.94 -1.48
C ALA A 271 -20.47 2.11 -0.71
N ASP A 272 -21.35 1.40 -1.40
CA ASP A 272 -22.34 0.51 -0.77
C ASP A 272 -21.66 -0.64 -0.03
N THR A 273 -20.56 -1.16 -0.57
CA THR A 273 -19.73 -2.18 0.08
C THR A 273 -19.10 -1.62 1.37
N ALA A 274 -18.59 -0.39 1.37
CA ALA A 274 -18.04 0.26 2.56
C ALA A 274 -19.10 0.42 3.66
N HIS A 275 -20.33 0.81 3.30
CA HIS A 275 -21.45 0.84 4.25
C HIS A 275 -21.79 -0.56 4.81
N ALA A 276 -21.81 -1.58 3.96
CA ALA A 276 -22.02 -2.96 4.39
C ALA A 276 -20.90 -3.44 5.35
N CYS A 277 -19.64 -3.09 5.09
CA CYS A 277 -18.51 -3.36 5.98
C CYS A 277 -18.67 -2.67 7.34
N ARG A 278 -19.00 -1.38 7.37
CA ARG A 278 -19.25 -0.64 8.62
C ARG A 278 -20.36 -1.31 9.44
N HIS A 279 -21.48 -1.63 8.80
CA HIS A 279 -22.60 -2.31 9.45
C HIS A 279 -22.20 -3.69 10.00
N ALA A 280 -21.54 -4.52 9.19
CA ALA A 280 -21.07 -5.84 9.61
C ALA A 280 -20.06 -5.77 10.77
N HIS A 281 -19.14 -4.80 10.74
CA HIS A 281 -18.23 -4.55 11.84
C HIS A 281 -18.96 -4.09 13.10
N SER A 282 -19.91 -3.16 13.02
CA SER A 282 -20.66 -2.70 14.20
C SER A 282 -21.48 -3.82 14.85
N GLN A 283 -22.03 -4.75 14.07
CA GLN A 283 -22.73 -5.93 14.59
C GLN A 283 -21.79 -6.98 15.19
N TRP A 284 -20.56 -7.07 14.67
CA TRP A 284 -19.57 -8.03 15.18
C TRP A 284 -18.83 -7.51 16.40
N ASN A 285 -18.42 -6.25 16.33
CA ASN A 285 -17.64 -5.49 17.30
C ASN A 285 -16.53 -6.30 17.99
N PRO A 286 -15.60 -6.92 17.24
CA PRO A 286 -14.59 -7.81 17.81
C PRO A 286 -13.64 -7.10 18.79
N TRP A 287 -13.61 -5.76 18.74
CA TRP A 287 -12.79 -4.91 19.58
C TRP A 287 -13.57 -4.24 20.74
N ASN A 288 -14.85 -4.56 20.93
CA ASN A 288 -15.73 -3.95 21.95
C ASN A 288 -15.69 -2.42 21.96
N LEU A 289 -15.65 -1.81 20.77
CA LEU A 289 -15.63 -0.36 20.58
C LEU A 289 -17.01 0.22 20.90
N GLN A 290 -17.04 1.47 21.37
CA GLN A 290 -18.30 2.19 21.54
C GLN A 290 -18.95 2.41 20.17
N ALA A 291 -20.28 2.27 20.10
CA ALA A 291 -21.01 2.52 18.87
C ALA A 291 -20.84 4.00 18.50
N THR A 292 -20.24 4.26 17.34
CA THR A 292 -20.21 5.61 16.77
C THR A 292 -21.65 6.00 16.45
N SER A 293 -22.14 7.07 17.07
CA SER A 293 -23.46 7.63 16.75
C SER A 293 -23.44 8.09 15.30
N ASN A 294 -24.22 7.44 14.43
CA ASN A 294 -24.45 7.88 13.05
C ASN A 294 -25.11 9.25 13.02
#